data_AF-A0A1Y0MSR6-F1
#
_entry.id   AF-A0A1Y0MSR6-F1
#
_cell.length_a   1.000
_cell.length_b   1.000
_cell.length_c   1.000
_cell.angle_alpha   90.00
_cell.angle_beta   90.00
_cell.angle_gamma   90.00
#
_symmetry.space_group_name_H-M   'P 1'
#
loop_
_entity.id
_entity.type
_entity.pdbx_description
1 polymer ?
#
loop_
_entity_poly.entity_id
_entity_poly.type
_entity_poly.pdbx_seq_one_letter_code
_entity_poly.pdbx_strand_id
1 'polypeptide(L)'
;MKRKFLGLCAAALLLACAEQPQPALENQAINSAKFAALSVATPDATLDGTNLGMYRGIFVSADTKYHGELIVSITDADTPLAVVALDNGKSLYFEGQALGDAQYRFKSDNAFFTIDVSDKENVIVLGSDLESRPIHILLVKDEAASRATVSLGTFVDTADSSFAGTWDFISTSTSDITQPIPFPPFTFTITVDNIDELVICYDNGTPDGRMFNDTSQESFTASGCGVIPAGTYAPFTLGPTVLDLPLVGPTAVDEIAAFGQTTDILGNNLTWNLGSTINGAVPGVQAYVDLSCTEVASGTWSWNGRSGTILLD
;
A
#
# COMPACT_ATOMS: atom_id res chain seq x y z
N MET A 1 -44.61 52.54 -12.64
CA MET A 1 -43.14 52.48 -12.79
C MET A 1 -42.58 51.35 -11.94
N LYS A 2 -41.77 50.49 -12.57
CA LYS A 2 -40.73 49.58 -12.04
C LYS A 2 -41.00 48.84 -10.72
N ARG A 3 -41.14 47.50 -10.81
CA ARG A 3 -40.57 46.46 -9.92
C ARG A 3 -41.36 45.17 -10.12
N LYS A 4 -40.92 44.27 -11.01
CA LYS A 4 -41.13 42.79 -10.96
C LYS A 4 -40.31 42.15 -12.10
N PHE A 5 -38.99 42.03 -11.95
CA PHE A 5 -38.14 41.18 -12.82
C PHE A 5 -36.80 40.95 -12.13
N LEU A 6 -36.82 40.25 -10.99
CA LEU A 6 -35.61 39.79 -10.30
C LEU A 6 -35.97 38.53 -9.50
N GLY A 7 -36.14 37.40 -10.18
CA GLY A 7 -36.62 36.18 -9.54
C GLY A 7 -36.52 34.92 -10.40
N LEU A 8 -35.56 34.87 -11.35
CA LEU A 8 -35.34 33.67 -12.16
C LEU A 8 -33.87 33.21 -12.29
N CYS A 9 -32.88 33.97 -11.80
CA CYS A 9 -31.46 33.57 -11.93
C CYS A 9 -30.90 32.76 -10.75
N ALA A 10 -31.64 32.57 -9.64
CA ALA A 10 -31.11 31.84 -8.48
C ALA A 10 -31.28 30.32 -8.57
N ALA A 11 -32.21 29.80 -9.39
CA ALA A 11 -32.44 28.36 -9.53
C ALA A 11 -31.45 27.68 -10.49
N ALA A 12 -30.85 28.41 -11.43
CA ALA A 12 -29.87 27.88 -12.38
C ALA A 12 -28.46 27.69 -11.77
N LEU A 13 -28.16 28.32 -10.63
CA LEU A 13 -26.89 28.17 -9.91
C LEU A 13 -26.87 26.97 -8.96
N LEU A 14 -28.04 26.44 -8.55
CA LEU A 14 -28.14 25.30 -7.64
C LEU A 14 -28.07 23.93 -8.34
N LEU A 15 -28.11 23.89 -9.68
CA LEU A 15 -27.98 22.66 -10.48
C LEU A 15 -26.57 22.42 -11.01
N ALA A 16 -25.63 23.35 -10.80
CA ALA A 16 -24.26 23.24 -11.31
C ALA A 16 -23.30 22.50 -10.36
N CYS A 17 -23.79 21.98 -9.22
CA CYS A 17 -23.01 21.24 -8.23
C CYS A 17 -23.55 19.82 -8.02
N ALA A 18 -24.24 19.26 -9.01
CA ALA A 18 -24.47 17.83 -9.04
C ALA A 18 -23.20 17.18 -9.60
N GLU A 19 -22.43 16.50 -8.75
CA GLU A 19 -21.35 15.62 -9.20
C GLU A 19 -21.92 14.73 -10.31
N GLN A 20 -21.35 14.86 -11.52
CA GLN A 20 -21.70 13.95 -12.59
C GLN A 20 -21.41 12.54 -12.08
N PRO A 21 -22.34 11.58 -12.23
CA PRO A 21 -22.07 10.20 -11.86
C PRO A 21 -20.79 9.77 -12.59
N GLN A 22 -19.71 9.59 -11.83
CA GLN A 22 -18.44 9.13 -12.40
C GLN A 22 -18.74 7.78 -13.06
N PRO A 23 -18.29 7.56 -14.31
CA PRO A 23 -18.37 6.23 -14.88
C PRO A 23 -17.65 5.30 -13.90
N ALA A 24 -18.36 4.30 -13.39
CA ALA A 24 -17.70 3.26 -12.64
C ALA A 24 -16.62 2.69 -13.55
N LEU A 25 -15.41 2.42 -13.02
CA LEU A 25 -14.45 1.55 -13.69
C LEU A 25 -15.21 0.26 -14.03
N GLU A 26 -15.66 0.18 -15.28
CA GLU A 26 -16.35 -0.96 -15.83
C GLU A 26 -15.30 -2.06 -15.85
N ASN A 27 -15.64 -3.25 -15.34
CA ASN A 27 -14.73 -4.38 -15.40
C ASN A 27 -14.37 -4.55 -16.88
N GLN A 28 -13.16 -4.11 -17.25
CA GLN A 28 -12.63 -4.35 -18.58
C GLN A 28 -12.77 -5.85 -18.81
N ALA A 29 -12.99 -6.28 -20.05
CA ALA A 29 -12.93 -7.68 -20.40
C ALA A 29 -11.47 -8.14 -20.23
N ILE A 30 -11.05 -8.31 -18.97
CA ILE A 30 -9.72 -8.74 -18.58
C ILE A 30 -9.52 -10.06 -19.31
N ASN A 31 -8.40 -10.20 -20.00
CA ASN A 31 -7.91 -11.53 -20.34
C ASN A 31 -7.55 -12.20 -18.99
N SER A 32 -8.56 -12.74 -18.31
CA SER A 32 -8.49 -13.22 -16.94
C SER A 32 -7.41 -14.28 -16.77
N ALA A 33 -7.08 -14.99 -17.84
CA ALA A 33 -5.95 -15.91 -17.88
C ALA A 33 -4.58 -15.20 -17.75
N LYS A 34 -4.36 -14.08 -18.44
CA LYS A 34 -3.11 -13.30 -18.32
C LYS A 34 -2.99 -12.60 -16.97
N PHE A 35 -4.10 -12.06 -16.46
CA PHE A 35 -4.13 -11.49 -15.11
C PHE A 35 -3.81 -12.55 -14.06
N ALA A 36 -4.51 -13.68 -14.09
CA ALA A 36 -4.29 -14.79 -13.17
C ALA A 36 -2.84 -15.27 -13.25
N ALA A 37 -2.29 -15.42 -14.46
CA ALA A 37 -0.90 -15.85 -14.66
C ALA A 37 0.11 -14.89 -14.02
N LEU A 38 -0.06 -13.57 -14.17
CA LEU A 38 0.88 -12.60 -13.60
C LEU A 38 0.72 -12.43 -12.08
N SER A 39 -0.52 -12.46 -11.56
CA SER A 39 -0.79 -12.31 -10.13
C SER A 39 -0.14 -13.40 -9.25
N VAL A 40 0.01 -14.61 -9.80
CA VAL A 40 0.65 -15.75 -9.12
C VAL A 40 2.06 -16.03 -9.62
N ALA A 41 2.60 -15.19 -10.52
CA ALA A 41 3.93 -15.38 -11.07
C ALA A 41 5.00 -15.17 -9.98
N THR A 42 6.05 -15.98 -10.08
CA THR A 42 7.26 -15.87 -9.29
C THR A 42 8.37 -15.26 -10.15
N PRO A 43 9.21 -14.36 -9.62
CA PRO A 43 10.36 -13.82 -10.32
C PRO A 43 11.28 -14.92 -10.85
N ASP A 44 11.82 -14.71 -12.05
CA ASP A 44 12.86 -15.56 -12.62
C ASP A 44 14.22 -15.14 -12.06
N ALA A 45 14.82 -16.01 -11.25
CA ALA A 45 16.12 -15.78 -10.62
C ALA A 45 17.25 -15.48 -11.62
N THR A 46 17.10 -15.87 -12.90
CA THR A 46 18.09 -15.54 -13.94
C THR A 46 18.07 -14.06 -14.33
N LEU A 47 17.01 -13.32 -13.99
CA LEU A 47 16.82 -11.90 -14.30
C LEU A 47 17.05 -10.97 -13.10
N ASP A 48 17.25 -11.49 -11.88
CA ASP A 48 17.44 -10.68 -10.66
C ASP A 48 18.56 -9.63 -10.83
N GLY A 49 19.67 -10.01 -11.45
CA GLY A 49 20.80 -9.10 -11.71
C GLY A 49 20.62 -8.10 -12.87
N THR A 50 19.42 -8.01 -13.45
CA THR A 50 19.15 -7.24 -14.69
C THR A 50 18.01 -6.24 -14.51
N ASN A 51 17.86 -5.33 -15.47
CA ASN A 51 16.72 -4.41 -15.56
C ASN A 51 15.46 -5.07 -16.15
N LEU A 52 15.47 -6.39 -16.33
CA LEU A 52 14.35 -7.20 -16.78
C LEU A 52 13.82 -8.05 -15.63
N GLY A 53 12.64 -8.61 -15.80
CA GLY A 53 11.96 -9.49 -14.87
C GLY A 53 10.74 -8.82 -14.26
N MET A 54 10.43 -9.21 -13.02
CA MET A 54 9.26 -8.71 -12.30
C MET A 54 9.60 -7.46 -11.48
N TYR A 55 8.60 -6.59 -11.36
CA TYR A 55 8.57 -5.45 -10.45
C TYR A 55 7.23 -5.46 -9.73
N ARG A 56 7.21 -5.05 -8.47
CA ARG A 56 6.00 -4.89 -7.67
C ARG A 56 5.99 -3.53 -6.99
N GLY A 57 4.82 -3.06 -6.62
CA GLY A 57 4.71 -1.87 -5.79
C GLY A 57 3.30 -1.33 -5.73
N ILE A 58 3.19 -0.03 -5.52
CA ILE A 58 1.95 0.64 -5.16
C ILE A 58 1.45 1.46 -6.35
N PHE A 59 0.15 1.42 -6.59
CA PHE A 59 -0.58 2.26 -7.54
C PHE A 59 -1.65 3.00 -6.76
N VAL A 60 -1.70 4.33 -6.85
CA VAL A 60 -2.72 5.17 -6.18
C VAL A 60 -3.17 6.29 -7.11
N SER A 61 -4.47 6.46 -7.34
CA SER A 61 -5.00 7.63 -8.05
C SER A 61 -4.87 8.89 -7.18
N ALA A 62 -4.71 10.06 -7.80
CA ALA A 62 -4.55 11.34 -7.09
C ALA A 62 -5.70 11.67 -6.12
N ASP A 63 -6.93 11.20 -6.41
CA ASP A 63 -8.11 11.33 -5.56
C ASP A 63 -8.23 10.22 -4.50
N THR A 64 -7.24 9.33 -4.40
CA THR A 64 -7.15 8.18 -3.48
C THR A 64 -8.28 7.15 -3.59
N LYS A 65 -9.16 7.26 -4.59
CA LYS A 65 -10.30 6.35 -4.78
C LYS A 65 -9.90 4.99 -5.32
N TYR A 66 -8.75 4.90 -5.95
CA TYR A 66 -8.23 3.69 -6.53
C TYR A 66 -6.80 3.50 -6.05
N HIS A 67 -6.57 2.52 -5.19
CA HIS A 67 -5.23 2.08 -4.87
C HIS A 67 -5.13 0.56 -4.86
N GLY A 68 -3.92 0.06 -5.04
CA GLY A 68 -3.70 -1.36 -5.19
C GLY A 68 -2.25 -1.75 -5.38
N GLU A 69 -2.03 -3.05 -5.39
CA GLU A 69 -0.75 -3.65 -5.75
C GLU A 69 -0.60 -3.64 -7.28
N LEU A 70 0.48 -3.02 -7.76
CA LEU A 70 0.91 -3.06 -9.15
C LEU A 70 1.99 -4.13 -9.32
N ILE A 71 1.79 -5.03 -10.29
CA ILE A 71 2.77 -6.03 -10.70
C ILE A 71 3.10 -5.78 -12.17
N VAL A 72 4.38 -5.64 -12.49
CA VAL A 72 4.89 -5.45 -13.85
C VAL A 72 5.83 -6.60 -14.20
N SER A 73 5.72 -7.12 -15.41
CA SER A 73 6.64 -8.11 -15.98
C SER A 73 7.22 -7.61 -17.29
N ILE A 74 8.54 -7.55 -17.35
CA ILE A 74 9.33 -7.11 -18.51
C ILE A 74 10.28 -8.24 -18.87
N THR A 75 10.19 -8.80 -20.07
CA THR A 75 11.11 -9.86 -20.54
C THR A 75 11.52 -9.61 -21.98
N ASP A 76 12.59 -10.26 -22.43
CA ASP A 76 13.08 -10.13 -23.81
C ASP A 76 12.21 -10.85 -24.85
N ALA A 77 11.48 -11.89 -24.43
CA ALA A 77 10.76 -12.79 -25.33
C ALA A 77 9.28 -12.44 -25.49
N ASP A 78 8.70 -11.76 -24.50
CA ASP A 78 7.27 -11.51 -24.43
C ASP A 78 6.94 -10.01 -24.41
N THR A 79 5.70 -9.69 -24.79
CA THR A 79 5.16 -8.34 -24.59
C THR A 79 5.17 -8.02 -23.10
N PRO A 80 5.72 -6.87 -22.66
CA PRO A 80 5.65 -6.47 -21.26
C PRO A 80 4.20 -6.35 -20.81
N LEU A 81 3.91 -6.76 -19.58
CA LEU A 81 2.55 -6.76 -19.02
C LEU A 81 2.55 -6.09 -17.67
N ALA A 82 1.45 -5.45 -17.32
CA ALA A 82 1.22 -5.00 -15.95
C ALA A 82 -0.22 -5.25 -15.52
N VAL A 83 -0.39 -5.51 -14.23
CA VAL A 83 -1.69 -5.69 -13.58
C VAL A 83 -1.75 -4.91 -12.29
N VAL A 84 -2.91 -4.35 -11.97
CA VAL A 84 -3.18 -3.76 -10.66
C VAL A 84 -4.29 -4.54 -9.99
N ALA A 85 -4.05 -5.04 -8.78
CA ALA A 85 -5.08 -5.59 -7.91
C ALA A 85 -5.52 -4.48 -6.93
N LEU A 86 -6.71 -3.94 -7.15
CA LEU A 86 -7.25 -2.84 -6.33
C LEU A 86 -7.84 -3.36 -5.02
N ASP A 87 -7.78 -2.53 -3.98
CA ASP A 87 -8.37 -2.73 -2.64
C ASP A 87 -9.84 -3.18 -2.69
N ASN A 88 -10.61 -2.63 -3.62
CA ASN A 88 -12.04 -2.92 -3.80
C ASN A 88 -12.33 -4.24 -4.54
N GLY A 89 -11.31 -5.08 -4.75
CA GLY A 89 -11.39 -6.38 -5.42
C GLY A 89 -11.50 -6.30 -6.95
N LYS A 90 -11.43 -5.11 -7.55
CA LYS A 90 -11.30 -4.95 -9.00
C LYS A 90 -9.86 -5.10 -9.44
N SER A 91 -9.66 -5.20 -10.75
CA SER A 91 -8.34 -5.25 -11.32
C SER A 91 -8.22 -4.46 -12.61
N LEU A 92 -7.04 -3.90 -12.85
CA LEU A 92 -6.66 -3.26 -14.09
C LEU A 92 -5.62 -4.11 -14.81
N TYR A 93 -5.67 -4.15 -16.13
CA TYR A 93 -4.68 -4.84 -16.97
C TYR A 93 -4.13 -3.85 -17.99
N PHE A 94 -2.82 -3.91 -18.21
CA PHE A 94 -2.12 -3.04 -19.13
C PHE A 94 -1.23 -3.86 -20.05
N GLU A 95 -1.30 -3.53 -21.35
CA GLU A 95 -0.34 -4.02 -22.33
C GLU A 95 0.83 -3.05 -22.42
N GLY A 96 2.03 -3.59 -22.30
CA GLY A 96 3.27 -2.83 -22.34
C GLY A 96 3.87 -2.79 -23.75
N GLN A 97 4.56 -1.70 -24.03
CA GLN A 97 5.35 -1.50 -25.24
C GLN A 97 6.68 -0.85 -24.85
N ALA A 98 7.78 -1.42 -25.34
CA ALA A 98 9.10 -0.79 -25.23
C ALA A 98 9.16 0.52 -26.05
N LEU A 99 9.64 1.59 -25.44
CA LEU A 99 9.90 2.89 -26.07
C LEU A 99 11.39 3.14 -26.33
N GLY A 100 12.26 2.35 -25.70
CA GLY A 100 13.72 2.39 -25.78
C GLY A 100 14.31 1.24 -24.97
N ASP A 101 15.62 1.30 -24.68
CA ASP A 101 16.35 0.18 -24.04
C ASP A 101 15.86 -0.14 -22.62
N ALA A 102 15.39 0.86 -21.87
CA ALA A 102 14.92 0.70 -20.49
C ALA A 102 13.60 1.43 -20.20
N GLN A 103 12.90 1.90 -21.24
CA GLN A 103 11.66 2.65 -21.08
C GLN A 103 10.47 1.87 -21.64
N TYR A 104 9.42 1.79 -20.84
CA TYR A 104 8.25 0.97 -21.15
C TYR A 104 6.98 1.76 -20.88
N ARG A 105 6.05 1.73 -21.84
CA ARG A 105 4.72 2.32 -21.69
C ARG A 105 3.68 1.23 -21.60
N PHE A 106 2.89 1.29 -20.53
CA PHE A 106 1.79 0.38 -20.23
C PHE A 106 0.48 1.12 -20.48
N LYS A 107 -0.43 0.51 -21.23
CA LYS A 107 -1.71 1.13 -21.61
C LYS A 107 -2.88 0.16 -21.42
N SER A 108 -3.97 0.69 -20.88
CA SER A 108 -5.32 0.11 -20.89
C SER A 108 -6.27 1.07 -21.63
N ASP A 109 -7.57 0.76 -21.68
CA ASP A 109 -8.54 1.62 -22.36
C ASP A 109 -8.58 3.05 -21.80
N ASN A 110 -8.52 3.17 -20.47
CA ASN A 110 -8.72 4.43 -19.74
C ASN A 110 -7.53 4.83 -18.87
N ALA A 111 -6.43 4.09 -18.91
CA ALA A 111 -5.27 4.38 -18.10
C ALA A 111 -3.97 4.12 -18.86
N PHE A 112 -2.92 4.84 -18.50
CA PHE A 112 -1.58 4.51 -18.92
C PHE A 112 -0.57 4.91 -17.85
N PHE A 113 0.61 4.30 -17.92
CA PHE A 113 1.78 4.79 -17.22
C PHE A 113 3.04 4.46 -18.03
N THR A 114 4.10 5.21 -17.79
CA THR A 114 5.40 5.01 -18.43
C THR A 114 6.47 4.96 -17.35
N ILE A 115 7.32 3.94 -17.41
CA ILE A 115 8.42 3.74 -16.46
C ILE A 115 9.75 3.72 -17.19
N ASP A 116 10.79 4.13 -16.46
CA ASP A 116 12.20 3.96 -16.80
C ASP A 116 12.82 3.03 -15.75
N VAL A 117 13.33 1.89 -16.21
CA VAL A 117 13.98 0.86 -15.38
C VAL A 117 15.49 0.82 -15.63
N SER A 118 16.09 1.93 -16.10
CA SER A 118 17.55 2.01 -16.32
C SER A 118 18.35 1.76 -15.05
N ASP A 119 17.78 2.13 -13.90
CA ASP A 119 18.22 1.72 -12.57
C ASP A 119 17.12 0.86 -11.93
N LYS A 120 17.36 -0.45 -11.80
CA LYS A 120 16.39 -1.38 -11.23
C LYS A 120 16.06 -1.13 -9.76
N GLU A 121 16.97 -0.48 -9.03
CA GLU A 121 16.79 -0.14 -7.62
C GLU A 121 16.00 1.17 -7.46
N ASN A 122 15.90 1.98 -8.52
CA ASN A 122 15.27 3.30 -8.50
C ASN A 122 14.41 3.48 -9.77
N VAL A 123 13.31 2.75 -9.87
CA VAL A 123 12.39 2.85 -11.02
C VAL A 123 11.75 4.24 -11.06
N ILE A 124 11.82 4.91 -12.21
CA ILE A 124 11.28 6.26 -12.38
C ILE A 124 9.97 6.20 -13.16
N VAL A 125 8.91 6.82 -12.65
CA VAL A 125 7.65 7.01 -13.36
C VAL A 125 7.71 8.31 -14.15
N LEU A 126 7.71 8.21 -15.47
CA LEU A 126 7.86 9.35 -16.39
C LEU A 126 6.52 10.05 -16.71
N GLY A 127 5.40 9.35 -16.51
CA GLY A 127 4.07 9.91 -16.70
C GLY A 127 2.99 8.84 -16.55
N SER A 128 1.85 9.24 -16.00
CA SER A 128 0.75 8.35 -15.65
C SER A 128 -0.60 9.08 -15.72
N ASP A 129 -1.66 8.34 -16.03
CA ASP A 129 -3.03 8.85 -16.05
C ASP A 129 -4.04 7.71 -15.88
N LEU A 130 -5.10 7.95 -15.11
CA LEU A 130 -6.30 7.12 -14.99
C LEU A 130 -7.52 8.02 -15.17
N GLU A 131 -8.16 7.96 -16.33
CA GLU A 131 -9.36 8.76 -16.64
C GLU A 131 -9.14 10.27 -16.43
N SER A 132 -8.03 10.82 -16.97
CA SER A 132 -7.65 12.23 -16.79
C SER A 132 -7.29 12.62 -15.35
N ARG A 133 -6.91 11.64 -14.52
CA ARG A 133 -6.40 11.83 -13.16
C ARG A 133 -4.97 11.32 -13.08
N PRO A 134 -4.04 12.08 -12.49
CA PRO A 134 -2.70 11.59 -12.20
C PRO A 134 -2.73 10.34 -11.32
N ILE A 135 -1.75 9.47 -11.50
CA ILE A 135 -1.54 8.28 -10.68
C ILE A 135 -0.16 8.37 -10.05
N HIS A 136 -0.08 8.14 -8.75
CA HIS A 136 1.15 7.92 -8.03
C HIS A 136 1.51 6.44 -8.10
N ILE A 137 2.72 6.16 -8.61
CA ILE A 137 3.23 4.79 -8.72
C ILE A 137 4.59 4.75 -8.04
N LEU A 138 4.77 3.75 -7.18
CA LEU A 138 6.06 3.34 -6.65
C LEU A 138 6.30 1.90 -7.08
N LEU A 139 7.50 1.61 -7.59
CA LEU A 139 7.86 0.27 -8.07
C LEU A 139 9.26 -0.08 -7.59
N VAL A 140 9.39 -1.32 -7.13
CA VAL A 140 10.66 -1.94 -6.74
C VAL A 140 10.84 -3.22 -7.54
N LYS A 141 12.09 -3.63 -7.73
CA LYS A 141 12.39 -4.92 -8.36
C LYS A 141 11.89 -6.05 -7.45
N ASP A 142 11.12 -6.97 -8.00
CA ASP A 142 10.75 -8.23 -7.32
C ASP A 142 11.76 -9.29 -7.76
N GLU A 143 12.63 -9.71 -6.84
CA GLU A 143 13.70 -10.68 -7.08
C GLU A 143 13.38 -12.04 -6.45
N ALA A 144 13.89 -13.13 -7.00
CA ALA A 144 13.52 -14.46 -6.54
C ALA A 144 13.91 -14.71 -5.06
N ALA A 145 15.01 -14.11 -4.60
CA ALA A 145 15.50 -14.22 -3.23
C ALA A 145 15.05 -13.07 -2.31
N SER A 146 14.56 -11.96 -2.88
CA SER A 146 14.12 -10.76 -2.15
C SER A 146 12.78 -10.33 -2.72
N ARG A 147 11.73 -11.02 -2.27
CA ARG A 147 10.38 -10.79 -2.79
C ARG A 147 9.88 -9.45 -2.28
N ALA A 148 9.31 -8.67 -3.19
CA ALA A 148 8.59 -7.46 -2.81
C ALA A 148 7.16 -7.83 -2.37
N THR A 149 6.73 -7.37 -1.21
CA THR A 149 5.36 -7.49 -0.71
C THR A 149 4.75 -6.11 -0.49
N VAL A 150 3.45 -5.99 -0.75
CA VAL A 150 2.69 -4.75 -0.61
C VAL A 150 1.58 -4.97 0.40
N SER A 151 1.49 -4.10 1.41
CA SER A 151 0.37 -4.05 2.34
C SER A 151 -0.41 -2.76 2.12
N LEU A 152 -1.71 -2.86 1.87
CA LEU A 152 -2.56 -1.71 1.57
C LEU A 152 -3.28 -1.22 2.82
N GLY A 153 -3.58 0.07 2.85
CA GLY A 153 -4.33 0.66 3.94
C GLY A 153 -4.88 2.04 3.65
N THR A 154 -5.64 2.54 4.60
CA THR A 154 -6.28 3.86 4.55
C THR A 154 -6.13 4.59 5.87
N PHE A 155 -6.24 5.91 5.82
CA PHE A 155 -6.33 6.73 7.01
C PHE A 155 -7.46 7.75 6.92
N VAL A 156 -7.95 8.18 8.08
CA VAL A 156 -8.96 9.24 8.17
C VAL A 156 -8.74 10.08 9.43
N ASP A 157 -8.89 11.39 9.33
CA ASP A 157 -8.85 12.33 10.45
C ASP A 157 -10.13 12.22 11.30
N THR A 158 -9.95 12.26 12.63
CA THR A 158 -11.03 12.08 13.61
C THR A 158 -12.01 13.26 13.63
N ALA A 159 -11.51 14.47 13.43
CA ALA A 159 -12.29 15.71 13.48
C ALA A 159 -12.81 16.13 12.09
N ASP A 160 -12.15 15.68 11.02
CA ASP A 160 -12.44 16.08 9.65
C ASP A 160 -12.31 14.88 8.70
N SER A 161 -13.40 14.11 8.55
CA SER A 161 -13.39 12.90 7.70
C SER A 161 -13.14 13.18 6.21
N SER A 162 -13.09 14.44 5.78
CA SER A 162 -12.68 14.79 4.41
C SER A 162 -11.17 14.77 4.23
N PHE A 163 -10.40 14.82 5.33
CA PHE A 163 -8.96 14.57 5.32
C PHE A 163 -8.72 13.07 5.52
N ALA A 164 -8.67 12.37 4.40
CA ALA A 164 -8.47 10.92 4.31
C ALA A 164 -7.58 10.59 3.12
N GLY A 165 -7.08 9.35 3.09
CA GLY A 165 -6.20 8.90 2.01
C GLY A 165 -5.72 7.47 2.21
N THR A 166 -4.65 7.11 1.49
CA THR A 166 -4.05 5.77 1.54
C THR A 166 -2.84 5.73 2.48
N TRP A 167 -2.58 4.55 3.03
CA TRP A 167 -1.51 4.25 3.96
C TRP A 167 -0.93 2.88 3.62
N ASP A 168 -0.02 2.87 2.65
CA ASP A 168 0.44 1.65 2.01
C ASP A 168 1.91 1.37 2.36
N PHE A 169 2.31 0.11 2.46
CA PHE A 169 3.69 -0.30 2.74
C PHE A 169 4.27 -1.14 1.61
N ILE A 170 5.58 -1.00 1.40
CA ILE A 170 6.38 -1.93 0.62
C ILE A 170 7.44 -2.56 1.55
N SER A 171 7.56 -3.87 1.43
CA SER A 171 8.67 -4.65 1.97
C SER A 171 9.42 -5.29 0.82
N THR A 172 10.75 -5.24 0.87
CA THR A 172 11.71 -5.84 -0.06
C THR A 172 12.77 -6.65 0.66
N SER A 173 12.90 -6.48 1.97
CA SER A 173 13.87 -7.14 2.82
C SER A 173 13.18 -7.93 3.94
N THR A 174 13.88 -8.93 4.46
CA THR A 174 13.41 -9.74 5.58
C THR A 174 14.36 -9.67 6.76
N SER A 175 13.83 -9.89 7.96
CA SER A 175 14.61 -10.00 9.19
C SER A 175 14.20 -11.26 9.97
N ASP A 176 15.18 -11.87 10.63
CA ASP A 176 14.92 -12.95 11.57
C ASP A 176 14.74 -12.39 12.99
N ILE A 177 13.54 -12.56 13.54
CA ILE A 177 13.24 -12.22 14.94
C ILE A 177 13.34 -13.48 15.79
N THR A 178 14.23 -13.47 16.77
CA THR A 178 14.39 -14.58 17.73
C THR A 178 13.67 -14.30 19.04
N GLN A 179 12.87 -15.28 19.45
CA GLN A 179 11.83 -15.18 20.47
C GLN A 179 12.12 -16.12 21.65
N PRO A 180 12.55 -15.62 22.83
CA PRO A 180 12.63 -16.45 24.03
C PRO A 180 11.24 -16.70 24.65
N ILE A 181 10.89 -17.98 24.78
CA ILE A 181 9.77 -18.43 25.61
C ILE A 181 10.32 -18.77 27.01
N PRO A 182 9.80 -18.16 28.09
CA PRO A 182 10.36 -18.34 29.43
C PRO A 182 9.98 -19.67 30.08
N PHE A 183 8.87 -20.31 29.70
CA PHE A 183 8.44 -21.57 30.32
C PHE A 183 7.62 -22.48 29.37
N PRO A 184 8.13 -23.67 29.00
CA PRO A 184 9.49 -24.13 29.20
C PRO A 184 10.48 -23.22 28.45
N PRO A 185 11.75 -23.12 28.90
CA PRO A 185 12.73 -22.27 28.25
C PRO A 185 13.11 -22.81 26.88
N PHE A 186 12.74 -22.11 25.81
CA PHE A 186 13.24 -22.35 24.45
C PHE A 186 13.23 -21.04 23.65
N THR A 187 13.90 -21.04 22.51
CA THR A 187 13.83 -19.94 21.53
C THR A 187 13.25 -20.45 20.23
N PHE A 188 12.46 -19.63 19.55
CA PHE A 188 12.10 -19.87 18.16
C PHE A 188 12.45 -18.63 17.32
N THR A 189 12.70 -18.83 16.04
CA THR A 189 13.02 -17.75 15.10
C THR A 189 11.91 -17.67 14.08
N ILE A 190 11.43 -16.45 13.83
CA ILE A 190 10.48 -16.14 12.78
C ILE A 190 11.14 -15.19 11.80
N THR A 191 10.98 -15.45 10.51
CA THR A 191 11.37 -14.52 9.45
C THR A 191 10.18 -13.62 9.18
N VAL A 192 10.39 -12.31 9.19
CA VAL A 192 9.38 -11.28 8.93
C VAL A 192 9.82 -10.41 7.76
N ASP A 193 8.86 -9.83 7.05
CA ASP A 193 9.10 -8.84 6.00
C ASP A 193 9.27 -7.46 6.66
N ASN A 194 10.41 -6.80 6.50
CA ASN A 194 10.61 -5.45 7.05
C ASN A 194 9.78 -4.45 6.26
N ILE A 195 9.17 -3.48 6.92
CA ILE A 195 8.61 -2.33 6.23
C ILE A 195 9.80 -1.48 5.77
N ASP A 196 10.09 -1.50 4.48
CA ASP A 196 11.20 -0.73 3.89
C ASP A 196 10.74 0.65 3.44
N GLU A 197 9.49 0.77 2.99
CA GLU A 197 8.92 2.04 2.56
C GLU A 197 7.44 2.17 2.96
N LEU A 198 7.09 3.31 3.57
CA LEU A 198 5.71 3.75 3.77
C LEU A 198 5.35 4.76 2.68
N VAL A 199 4.21 4.59 2.02
CA VAL A 199 3.63 5.52 1.05
C VAL A 199 2.30 6.04 1.57
N ILE A 200 2.20 7.36 1.72
CA ILE A 200 0.97 8.05 2.12
C ILE A 200 0.50 8.92 0.96
N CYS A 201 -0.70 8.67 0.48
CA CYS A 201 -1.35 9.54 -0.51
C CYS A 201 -2.59 10.19 0.09
N TYR A 202 -2.84 11.47 -0.21
CA TYR A 202 -4.11 12.12 0.13
C TYR A 202 -4.53 13.17 -0.88
N ASP A 203 -5.84 13.36 -1.01
CA ASP A 203 -6.40 14.46 -1.77
C ASP A 203 -6.27 15.76 -0.98
N ASN A 204 -5.46 16.67 -1.48
CA ASN A 204 -5.24 18.00 -0.90
C ASN A 204 -6.05 19.10 -1.62
N GLY A 205 -7.06 18.72 -2.41
CA GLY A 205 -7.86 19.61 -3.26
C GLY A 205 -7.12 20.11 -4.50
N THR A 206 -5.99 19.48 -4.87
CA THR A 206 -5.27 19.79 -6.11
C THR A 206 -5.40 18.63 -7.10
N PRO A 207 -5.37 18.89 -8.42
CA PRO A 207 -5.55 17.84 -9.42
C PRO A 207 -4.57 16.67 -9.30
N ASP A 208 -3.39 16.92 -8.73
CA ASP A 208 -2.32 15.93 -8.62
C ASP A 208 -2.34 15.15 -7.30
N GLY A 209 -3.19 15.54 -6.33
CA GLY A 209 -3.11 15.01 -4.96
C GLY A 209 -1.73 15.26 -4.33
N ARG A 210 -1.39 14.51 -3.28
CA ARG A 210 -0.01 14.43 -2.76
C ARG A 210 0.35 13.00 -2.42
N MET A 211 1.59 12.65 -2.72
CA MET A 211 2.24 11.42 -2.27
C MET A 211 3.44 11.79 -1.41
N PHE A 212 3.61 11.06 -0.31
CA PHE A 212 4.78 11.09 0.55
C PHE A 212 5.30 9.68 0.72
N ASN A 213 6.61 9.54 0.71
CA ASN A 213 7.25 8.29 1.01
C ASN A 213 8.26 8.43 2.15
N ASP A 214 8.40 7.36 2.92
CA ASP A 214 9.33 7.27 4.02
C ASP A 214 10.08 5.94 3.97
N THR A 215 11.39 6.04 3.76
CA THR A 215 12.32 4.91 3.67
C THR A 215 13.17 4.75 4.93
N SER A 216 12.87 5.49 6.00
CA SER A 216 13.66 5.52 7.23
C SER A 216 12.80 5.17 8.44
N GLN A 217 12.45 3.89 8.55
CA GLN A 217 11.63 3.39 9.65
C GLN A 217 12.39 3.34 10.99
N GLU A 218 11.74 3.73 12.08
CA GLU A 218 12.32 3.63 13.42
C GLU A 218 12.27 2.22 13.96
N SER A 219 13.29 1.84 14.73
CA SER A 219 13.16 0.67 15.57
C SER A 219 12.05 0.87 16.61
N PHE A 220 11.13 -0.07 16.69
CA PHE A 220 10.14 -0.14 17.74
C PHE A 220 10.55 -1.19 18.79
N THR A 221 9.96 -1.05 19.99
CA THR A 221 10.07 -2.06 21.04
C THR A 221 8.67 -2.34 21.54
N ALA A 222 8.11 -3.51 21.20
CA ALA A 222 6.86 -3.96 21.78
C ALA A 222 7.07 -4.17 23.29
N SER A 223 6.49 -3.29 24.11
CA SER A 223 6.42 -3.53 25.55
C SER A 223 5.27 -4.49 25.85
N GLY A 224 5.46 -5.79 25.55
CA GLY A 224 4.58 -6.86 26.03
C GLY A 224 3.37 -7.19 25.15
N CYS A 225 3.39 -6.82 23.87
CA CYS A 225 2.24 -7.04 22.97
C CYS A 225 2.47 -8.31 22.16
N GLY A 226 1.73 -9.37 22.49
CA GLY A 226 1.74 -10.62 21.73
C GLY A 226 2.87 -11.59 22.06
N VAL A 227 3.24 -12.39 21.07
CA VAL A 227 4.25 -13.47 21.14
C VAL A 227 5.68 -12.92 20.97
N ILE A 228 5.85 -11.60 20.92
CA ILE A 228 7.10 -10.91 20.56
C ILE A 228 7.71 -10.28 21.82
N PRO A 229 9.02 -10.45 22.10
CA PRO A 229 9.64 -10.07 23.34
C PRO A 229 9.97 -8.59 23.25
N ALA A 230 10.35 -8.00 24.37
CA ALA A 230 10.94 -6.67 24.33
C ALA A 230 12.34 -6.71 23.69
N GLY A 231 12.59 -5.83 22.72
CA GLY A 231 13.87 -5.67 22.03
C GLY A 231 13.82 -4.59 20.94
N THR A 232 14.97 -4.26 20.35
CA THR A 232 15.07 -3.31 19.22
C THR A 232 14.70 -4.04 17.93
N TYR A 233 13.52 -3.77 17.37
CA TYR A 233 13.06 -4.39 16.11
C TYR A 233 12.69 -3.33 15.09
N ALA A 234 12.98 -3.55 13.81
CA ALA A 234 12.44 -2.74 12.72
C ALA A 234 10.96 -3.08 12.52
N PRO A 235 10.13 -2.14 12.02
CA PRO A 235 8.74 -2.44 11.72
C PRO A 235 8.65 -3.53 10.67
N PHE A 236 7.65 -4.39 10.81
CA PHE A 236 7.53 -5.55 9.93
C PHE A 236 6.08 -5.95 9.69
N THR A 237 5.91 -6.78 8.67
CA THR A 237 4.72 -7.58 8.40
C THR A 237 5.10 -9.07 8.41
N LEU A 238 4.22 -9.93 8.91
CA LEU A 238 4.42 -11.39 8.87
C LEU A 238 3.54 -12.05 7.77
N GLY A 239 2.48 -11.36 7.36
CA GLY A 239 1.42 -11.90 6.52
C GLY A 239 0.77 -13.16 7.12
N PRO A 240 -0.17 -13.82 6.40
CA PRO A 240 -0.82 -15.04 6.86
C PRO A 240 0.16 -16.22 7.00
N THR A 241 0.67 -16.45 8.20
CA THR A 241 1.64 -17.51 8.53
C THR A 241 1.08 -18.44 9.62
N VAL A 242 1.49 -19.71 9.64
CA VAL A 242 1.21 -20.61 10.77
C VAL A 242 2.51 -20.90 11.49
N LEU A 243 2.64 -20.40 12.72
CA LEU A 243 3.76 -20.69 13.60
C LEU A 243 3.48 -21.98 14.38
N ASP A 244 4.35 -22.97 14.27
CA ASP A 244 4.29 -24.16 15.12
C ASP A 244 5.00 -23.87 16.44
N LEU A 245 4.23 -23.39 17.42
CA LEU A 245 4.76 -23.01 18.72
C LEU A 245 4.86 -24.24 19.63
N PRO A 246 6.04 -24.57 20.17
CA PRO A 246 6.18 -25.69 21.11
C PRO A 246 5.21 -25.56 22.28
N LEU A 247 4.47 -26.63 22.57
CA LEU A 247 3.39 -26.75 23.57
C LEU A 247 2.08 -26.01 23.31
N VAL A 248 2.06 -25.00 22.44
CA VAL A 248 0.81 -24.30 22.04
C VAL A 248 0.22 -24.94 20.78
N GLY A 249 1.08 -25.49 19.92
CA GLY A 249 0.72 -26.06 18.63
C GLY A 249 0.67 -25.02 17.51
N PRO A 250 0.15 -25.40 16.34
CA PRO A 250 0.05 -24.51 15.19
C PRO A 250 -0.85 -23.32 15.52
N THR A 251 -0.27 -22.13 15.45
CA THR A 251 -0.91 -20.85 15.72
C THR A 251 -0.83 -20.02 14.46
N ALA A 252 -1.99 -19.71 13.87
CA ALA A 252 -2.01 -18.72 12.79
C ALA A 252 -1.52 -17.38 13.36
N VAL A 253 -0.69 -16.67 12.62
CA VAL A 253 -0.26 -15.31 12.95
C VAL A 253 -0.24 -14.56 11.65
N ASP A 254 -0.88 -13.41 11.67
CA ASP A 254 -0.74 -12.38 10.66
C ASP A 254 -0.65 -11.09 11.46
N GLU A 255 0.53 -10.50 11.44
CA GLU A 255 0.91 -9.44 12.36
C GLU A 255 1.62 -8.34 11.60
N ILE A 256 1.26 -7.11 11.95
CA ILE A 256 1.96 -5.90 11.57
C ILE A 256 2.32 -5.18 12.85
N ALA A 257 3.60 -4.89 13.00
CA ALA A 257 4.12 -4.27 14.20
C ALA A 257 4.99 -3.08 13.82
N ALA A 258 4.40 -1.89 13.94
CA ALA A 258 5.01 -0.62 13.56
C ALA A 258 4.60 0.46 14.57
N PHE A 259 5.17 0.38 15.77
CA PHE A 259 4.83 1.28 16.88
C PHE A 259 5.83 2.43 17.00
N GLY A 260 5.35 3.60 17.45
CA GLY A 260 6.20 4.74 17.78
C GLY A 260 6.96 5.31 16.58
N GLN A 261 6.41 5.17 15.39
CA GLN A 261 7.06 5.57 14.15
C GLN A 261 6.90 7.07 13.91
N THR A 262 7.86 7.67 13.23
CA THR A 262 7.90 9.10 12.89
C THR A 262 8.32 9.30 11.44
N THR A 263 7.42 9.86 10.65
CA THR A 263 7.66 10.18 9.25
C THR A 263 7.75 11.70 9.07
N ASP A 264 8.76 12.20 8.35
CA ASP A 264 8.82 13.62 8.00
C ASP A 264 7.95 13.92 6.76
N ILE A 265 6.92 14.73 6.94
CA ILE A 265 6.06 15.22 5.86
C ILE A 265 6.20 16.74 5.78
N LEU A 266 6.93 17.20 4.76
CA LEU A 266 7.16 18.62 4.48
C LEU A 266 7.82 19.38 5.65
N GLY A 267 8.78 18.76 6.33
CA GLY A 267 9.46 19.35 7.50
C GLY A 267 8.61 19.35 8.78
N ASN A 268 7.53 18.56 8.82
CA ASN A 268 6.71 18.34 9.99
C ASN A 268 6.59 16.85 10.28
N ASN A 269 6.91 16.47 11.51
CA ASN A 269 6.83 15.09 11.95
C ASN A 269 5.37 14.63 12.05
N LEU A 270 5.04 13.59 11.29
CA LEU A 270 3.88 12.73 11.46
C LEU A 270 4.28 11.59 12.39
N THR A 271 3.63 11.44 13.53
CA THR A 271 3.82 10.28 14.40
C THR A 271 2.69 9.29 14.21
N TRP A 272 3.01 7.99 14.23
CA TRP A 272 2.00 6.96 14.02
C TRP A 272 2.31 5.66 14.77
N ASN A 273 1.25 4.89 15.01
CA ASN A 273 1.31 3.59 15.66
C ASN A 273 0.38 2.63 14.95
N LEU A 274 0.92 1.49 14.55
CA LEU A 274 0.18 0.46 13.86
C LEU A 274 0.63 -0.91 14.36
N GLY A 275 -0.08 -1.40 15.38
CA GLY A 275 -0.04 -2.79 15.79
C GLY A 275 -1.32 -3.46 15.32
N SER A 276 -1.24 -4.50 14.51
CA SER A 276 -2.40 -5.26 14.03
C SER A 276 -2.11 -6.75 14.09
N THR A 277 -3.08 -7.54 14.50
CA THR A 277 -3.02 -9.01 14.46
C THR A 277 -4.35 -9.62 14.04
N ILE A 278 -4.36 -10.66 13.20
CA ILE A 278 -5.58 -11.41 12.82
C ILE A 278 -6.11 -12.31 13.95
N ASN A 279 -5.37 -12.46 15.05
CA ASN A 279 -5.78 -13.24 16.21
C ASN A 279 -5.90 -12.38 17.48
N GLY A 280 -6.77 -11.36 17.41
CA GLY A 280 -7.31 -10.73 18.62
C GLY A 280 -8.12 -11.68 19.49
N ALA A 281 -8.95 -11.13 20.39
CA ALA A 281 -9.80 -11.95 21.27
C ALA A 281 -10.75 -12.91 20.52
N VAL A 282 -11.00 -12.66 19.23
CA VAL A 282 -11.79 -13.51 18.33
C VAL A 282 -10.89 -13.98 17.17
N PRO A 283 -10.66 -15.30 17.01
CA PRO A 283 -9.90 -15.83 15.88
C PRO A 283 -10.49 -15.41 14.53
N GLY A 284 -9.65 -14.89 13.63
CA GLY A 284 -10.05 -14.48 12.28
C GLY A 284 -10.66 -13.07 12.21
N VAL A 285 -10.56 -12.27 13.27
CA VAL A 285 -10.88 -10.83 13.23
C VAL A 285 -9.58 -10.07 13.40
N GLN A 286 -9.27 -9.21 12.44
CA GLN A 286 -8.17 -8.26 12.57
C GLN A 286 -8.43 -7.36 13.77
N ALA A 287 -7.57 -7.46 14.76
CA ALA A 287 -7.58 -6.68 15.98
C ALA A 287 -6.35 -5.79 15.98
N TYR A 288 -6.57 -4.49 16.17
CA TYR A 288 -5.48 -3.57 16.40
C TYR A 288 -5.10 -3.62 17.87
N VAL A 289 -3.83 -3.38 18.17
CA VAL A 289 -3.34 -3.28 19.54
C VAL A 289 -2.58 -1.97 19.70
N ASP A 290 -2.74 -1.32 20.86
CA ASP A 290 -1.96 -0.15 21.20
C ASP A 290 -0.61 -0.53 21.84
N LEU A 291 0.20 0.49 22.17
CA LEU A 291 1.49 0.32 22.86
C LEU A 291 1.38 -0.36 24.24
N SER A 292 0.20 -0.37 24.84
CA SER A 292 -0.11 -1.05 26.10
C SER A 292 -0.72 -2.43 25.88
N CYS A 293 -0.73 -2.91 24.63
CA CYS A 293 -1.21 -4.22 24.23
C CYS A 293 -2.69 -4.42 24.51
N THR A 294 -3.42 -3.31 24.53
CA THR A 294 -4.86 -3.29 24.65
C THR A 294 -5.45 -3.30 23.24
N GLU A 295 -6.43 -4.16 23.03
CA GLU A 295 -7.18 -4.21 21.78
C GLU A 295 -7.86 -2.85 21.52
N VAL A 296 -7.62 -2.31 20.33
CA VAL A 296 -8.18 -1.06 19.83
C VAL A 296 -8.81 -1.31 18.45
N ALA A 297 -9.60 -0.36 17.98
CA ALA A 297 -10.32 -0.50 16.72
C ALA A 297 -9.47 -0.23 15.47
N SER A 298 -8.32 0.44 15.62
CA SER A 298 -7.51 0.93 14.51
C SER A 298 -6.11 1.32 14.98
N GLY A 299 -5.19 1.47 14.02
CA GLY A 299 -3.95 2.23 14.24
C GLY A 299 -4.26 3.73 14.46
N THR A 300 -3.23 4.50 14.82
CA THR A 300 -3.38 5.94 15.09
C THR A 300 -2.28 6.75 14.43
N TRP A 301 -2.60 7.99 14.05
CA TRP A 301 -1.63 8.96 13.54
C TRP A 301 -1.88 10.35 14.10
N SER A 302 -0.83 11.18 14.12
CA SER A 302 -0.87 12.59 14.51
C SER A 302 0.11 13.42 13.68
N TRP A 303 -0.37 14.46 13.01
CA TRP A 303 0.45 15.34 12.17
C TRP A 303 -0.12 16.75 12.10
N ASN A 304 0.73 17.75 12.33
CA ASN A 304 0.39 19.17 12.18
C ASN A 304 -0.93 19.58 12.87
N GLY A 305 -1.15 19.10 14.10
CA GLY A 305 -2.35 19.38 14.89
C GLY A 305 -3.59 18.59 14.49
N ARG A 306 -3.49 17.71 13.48
CA ARG A 306 -4.50 16.71 13.12
C ARG A 306 -4.17 15.37 13.74
N SER A 307 -5.18 14.53 13.92
CA SER A 307 -5.03 13.16 14.39
C SER A 307 -6.14 12.28 13.85
N GLY A 308 -5.84 11.00 13.67
CA GLY A 308 -6.79 10.10 13.04
C GLY A 308 -6.48 8.63 13.26
N THR A 309 -7.19 7.81 12.49
CA THR A 309 -7.11 6.36 12.54
C THR A 309 -6.50 5.81 11.26
N ILE A 310 -5.81 4.68 11.37
CA ILE A 310 -5.24 3.91 10.24
C ILE A 310 -5.92 2.54 10.23
N LEU A 311 -6.34 2.09 9.06
CA LEU A 311 -6.87 0.74 8.83
C LEU A 311 -6.10 0.09 7.68
N LEU A 312 -5.70 -1.16 7.85
CA LEU A 312 -5.08 -1.99 6.82
C LEU A 312 -6.09 -3.02 6.31
N ASP A 313 -5.98 -3.38 5.04
CA ASP A 313 -6.90 -4.29 4.34
C ASP A 313 -6.49 -5.77 4.44
#